data_AF-A0A2I3GTF6-F1
#
_entry.id   AF-A0A2I3GTF6-F1
#
_cell.length_a   1.000
_cell.length_b   1.000
_cell.length_c   1.000
_cell.angle_alpha   90.00
_cell.angle_beta   90.00
_cell.angle_gamma   90.00
#
_symmetry.space_group_name_H-M   'P 1'
#
loop_
_entity.id
_entity.type
_entity.pdbx_description
1 polymer ?
#
loop_
_entity_poly.entity_id
_entity_poly.type
_entity_poly.pdbx_seq_one_letter_code
_entity_poly.pdbx_strand_id
1 'polypeptide(L)'
;MPMVEELYGNYGIMADATERVGQHKDAYQVILDGVKGAAQFILKFFKHFPELADSAINDEDVSIRRQAIKELPQFTTGENLLRVADTLMQLLETDGSAEFNLVNNALLSVFNMDGKGTLGSLFSQIIQGEDIVRERAIKFLSTKLKTLPDEILTKEVEELILTESKHVLEDVTREEFTVSGRQQLVKLVAEQADIEQTFSPSDPECVDRLLQCTRQAVPFFSKTVHSTRFVTYFCEQVLPNLSILTTAVEGLDIQLEVLKLLVEMSSFCGDIEKLETNLRKLLVKLLEYMPLPPEEAENGENGGDEEPKLQFSYVECLLYSFHQLGQKLPDFLTAKLNAKKLKDFKIRLQYFARGLQVYIRQLRLALQGETEEKIKVVALKATNNIIVLTKDLFHIPPSYESTVTLSWKPVQKVEIGQKRASEYTTSGSPPQKSSAGQKRDTRQIYNPPSEKYSSNLGNFNYERSLQGK
;
A
#
# COMPACT_ATOMS: atom_id res chain seq x y z
N MET A 1 -0.65 -55.24 20.64
CA MET A 1 0.50 -54.46 20.14
C MET A 1 1.32 -55.39 19.26
N PRO A 2 1.45 -55.09 17.96
CA PRO A 2 2.25 -55.89 17.03
C PRO A 2 3.74 -55.86 17.41
N MET A 3 4.42 -56.99 17.27
CA MET A 3 5.88 -57.06 17.44
C MET A 3 6.60 -56.48 16.20
N VAL A 4 7.83 -55.99 16.36
CA VAL A 4 8.62 -55.43 15.23
C VAL A 4 8.73 -56.42 14.06
N GLU A 5 8.86 -57.70 14.35
CA GLU A 5 8.92 -58.80 13.37
C GLU A 5 7.62 -58.91 12.55
N GLU A 6 6.47 -58.68 13.17
CA GLU A 6 5.16 -58.67 12.53
C GLU A 6 5.01 -57.46 11.59
N LEU A 7 5.56 -56.30 11.97
CA LEU A 7 5.59 -55.12 11.10
C LEU A 7 6.44 -55.34 9.84
N TYR A 8 7.60 -55.96 9.96
CA TYR A 8 8.44 -56.30 8.80
C TYR A 8 7.81 -57.39 7.92
N GLY A 9 7.10 -58.35 8.52
CA GLY A 9 6.33 -59.35 7.78
C GLY A 9 5.24 -58.70 6.92
N ASN A 10 4.42 -57.82 7.52
CA ASN A 10 3.37 -57.09 6.80
C ASN A 10 3.94 -56.11 5.77
N TYR A 11 5.10 -55.50 6.04
CA TYR A 11 5.81 -54.69 5.05
C TYR A 11 6.21 -55.53 3.83
N GLY A 12 6.73 -56.74 4.04
CA GLY A 12 7.09 -57.67 2.96
C GLY A 12 5.89 -58.00 2.07
N ILE A 13 4.75 -58.36 2.69
CA ILE A 13 3.49 -58.65 1.98
C ILE A 13 3.12 -57.49 1.05
N MET A 14 3.16 -56.26 1.55
CA MET A 14 2.82 -55.08 0.74
C MET A 14 3.88 -54.71 -0.29
N ALA A 15 5.17 -54.88 0.01
CA ALA A 15 6.24 -54.61 -0.94
C ALA A 15 6.19 -55.58 -2.13
N ASP A 16 5.88 -56.85 -1.88
CA ASP A 16 5.82 -57.91 -2.89
C ASP A 16 4.51 -57.86 -3.71
N ALA A 17 3.45 -57.30 -3.14
CA ALA A 17 2.15 -57.18 -3.81
C ALA A 17 2.14 -56.23 -5.03
N THR A 18 3.15 -55.36 -5.19
CA THR A 18 3.35 -54.44 -6.33
C THR A 18 2.08 -53.68 -6.76
N GLU A 19 1.34 -54.15 -7.77
CA GLU A 19 0.10 -53.52 -8.27
C GLU A 19 -1.14 -53.88 -7.44
N ARG A 20 -1.08 -54.93 -6.62
CA ARG A 20 -2.20 -55.44 -5.81
C ARG A 20 -2.17 -54.97 -4.36
N VAL A 21 -1.35 -53.98 -4.03
CA VAL A 21 -1.18 -53.45 -2.67
C VAL A 21 -2.52 -53.11 -2.02
N GLY A 22 -3.45 -52.48 -2.76
CA GLY A 22 -4.77 -52.11 -2.24
C GLY A 22 -5.66 -53.28 -1.79
N GLN A 23 -5.30 -54.54 -2.10
CA GLN A 23 -6.01 -55.73 -1.62
C GLN A 23 -5.58 -56.17 -0.21
N HIS A 24 -4.47 -55.63 0.31
CA HIS A 24 -3.86 -56.01 1.59
C HIS A 24 -4.14 -54.98 2.68
N LYS A 25 -5.42 -54.61 2.83
CA LYS A 25 -5.87 -53.63 3.84
C LYS A 25 -5.60 -54.10 5.26
N ASP A 26 -5.78 -55.38 5.51
CA ASP A 26 -5.47 -56.05 6.78
C ASP A 26 -4.00 -55.88 7.18
N ALA A 27 -3.08 -56.09 6.23
CA ALA A 27 -1.65 -55.89 6.46
C ALA A 27 -1.31 -54.43 6.75
N TYR A 28 -1.97 -53.48 6.05
CA TYR A 28 -1.77 -52.06 6.31
C TYR A 28 -2.36 -51.60 7.66
N GLN A 29 -3.49 -52.15 8.07
CA GLN A 29 -4.07 -51.89 9.39
C GLN A 29 -3.13 -52.35 10.50
N VAL A 30 -2.51 -53.53 10.37
CA VAL A 30 -1.50 -54.00 11.36
C VAL A 30 -0.29 -53.06 11.42
N ILE A 31 0.08 -52.46 10.28
CA ILE A 31 1.13 -51.43 10.23
C ILE A 31 0.69 -50.13 10.91
N LEU A 32 -0.55 -49.68 10.74
CA LEU A 32 -1.11 -48.53 11.46
C LEU A 32 -1.21 -48.76 12.96
N ASP A 33 -1.58 -49.97 13.39
CA ASP A 33 -1.72 -50.35 14.80
C ASP A 33 -0.34 -50.55 15.49
N GLY A 34 0.76 -50.46 14.73
CA GLY A 34 2.12 -50.62 15.20
C GLY A 34 2.70 -49.35 15.85
N VAL A 35 3.39 -49.50 16.99
CA VAL A 35 4.06 -48.38 17.68
C VAL A 35 5.44 -48.07 17.09
N LYS A 36 5.87 -46.80 17.17
CA LYS A 36 7.23 -46.26 16.92
C LYS A 36 8.12 -47.10 15.99
N GLY A 37 8.10 -46.77 14.70
CA GLY A 37 8.91 -47.42 13.65
C GLY A 37 8.08 -47.79 12.42
N ALA A 38 6.77 -48.02 12.62
CA ALA A 38 5.81 -48.23 11.53
C ALA A 38 5.60 -46.98 10.67
N ALA A 39 5.90 -45.78 11.18
CA ALA A 39 5.76 -44.52 10.48
C ALA A 39 6.29 -44.60 9.04
N GLN A 40 7.51 -45.12 8.83
CA GLN A 40 8.14 -45.26 7.51
C GLN A 40 7.34 -46.17 6.55
N PHE A 41 6.72 -47.23 7.08
CA PHE A 41 5.89 -48.14 6.30
C PHE A 41 4.55 -47.50 5.97
N ILE A 42 3.97 -46.78 6.94
CA ILE A 42 2.75 -45.99 6.76
C ILE A 42 2.97 -44.98 5.63
N LEU A 43 4.08 -44.21 5.63
CA LEU A 43 4.38 -43.23 4.58
C LEU A 43 4.43 -43.86 3.18
N LYS A 44 4.98 -45.08 3.08
CA LYS A 44 5.26 -45.72 1.78
C LYS A 44 4.00 -46.18 1.06
N PHE A 45 3.02 -46.68 1.81
CA PHE A 45 1.85 -47.34 1.23
C PHE A 45 0.55 -46.54 1.35
N PHE A 46 0.57 -45.39 2.04
CA PHE A 46 -0.61 -44.56 2.31
C PHE A 46 -1.49 -44.27 1.10
N LYS A 47 -0.89 -43.93 -0.04
CA LYS A 47 -1.61 -43.65 -1.30
C LYS A 47 -2.51 -44.80 -1.81
N HIS A 48 -2.32 -46.02 -1.30
CA HIS A 48 -3.09 -47.20 -1.70
C HIS A 48 -4.30 -47.47 -0.80
N PHE A 49 -4.44 -46.76 0.33
CA PHE A 49 -5.48 -47.00 1.34
C PHE A 49 -6.17 -45.71 1.78
N PRO A 50 -6.91 -45.02 0.88
CA PRO A 50 -7.63 -43.78 1.20
C PRO A 50 -8.58 -43.91 2.39
N GLU A 51 -9.18 -45.08 2.58
CA GLU A 51 -10.14 -45.35 3.65
C GLU A 51 -9.52 -45.36 5.05
N LEU A 52 -8.19 -45.28 5.16
CA LEU A 52 -7.45 -45.21 6.42
C LEU A 52 -6.82 -43.83 6.66
N ALA A 53 -7.08 -42.85 5.79
CA ALA A 53 -6.56 -41.49 5.91
C ALA A 53 -6.94 -40.81 7.24
N ASP A 54 -8.21 -40.95 7.67
CA ASP A 54 -8.70 -40.31 8.90
C ASP A 54 -7.98 -40.86 10.14
N SER A 55 -7.61 -42.15 10.15
CA SER A 55 -6.84 -42.74 11.25
C SER A 55 -5.42 -42.18 11.32
N ALA A 56 -4.77 -42.00 10.16
CA ALA A 56 -3.40 -41.50 10.10
C ALA A 56 -3.29 -39.99 10.42
N ILE A 57 -4.34 -39.21 10.12
CA ILE A 57 -4.41 -37.77 10.44
C ILE A 57 -4.53 -37.56 11.95
N ASN A 58 -5.22 -38.46 12.65
CA ASN A 58 -5.44 -38.39 14.09
C ASN A 58 -4.37 -39.16 14.90
N ASP A 59 -3.28 -39.58 14.26
CA ASP A 59 -2.22 -40.35 14.92
C ASP A 59 -1.45 -39.50 15.93
N GLU A 60 -0.99 -40.10 17.04
CA GLU A 60 -0.19 -39.42 18.06
C GLU A 60 1.21 -39.03 17.53
N ASP A 61 1.74 -39.75 16.55
CA ASP A 61 3.05 -39.49 15.94
C ASP A 61 2.96 -38.38 14.86
N VAL A 62 3.58 -37.24 15.18
CA VAL A 62 3.72 -36.07 14.29
C VAL A 62 4.30 -36.44 12.91
N SER A 63 5.16 -37.46 12.80
CA SER A 63 5.72 -37.88 11.52
C SER A 63 4.69 -38.56 10.61
N ILE A 64 3.78 -39.35 11.20
CA ILE A 64 2.67 -39.99 10.50
C ILE A 64 1.67 -38.93 10.05
N ARG A 65 1.24 -38.05 10.96
CA ARG A 65 0.32 -36.95 10.64
C ARG A 65 0.84 -36.06 9.52
N ARG A 66 2.10 -35.61 9.59
CA ARG A 66 2.71 -34.76 8.54
C ARG A 66 2.67 -35.41 7.17
N GLN A 67 2.91 -36.71 7.09
CA GLN A 67 2.86 -37.40 5.81
C GLN A 67 1.42 -37.62 5.34
N ALA A 68 0.50 -37.95 6.25
CA ALA A 68 -0.92 -38.03 5.93
C ALA A 68 -1.42 -36.70 5.33
N ILE A 69 -1.09 -35.58 5.97
CA ILE A 69 -1.39 -34.22 5.48
C ILE A 69 -0.82 -33.97 4.10
N LYS A 70 0.43 -34.37 3.86
CA LYS A 70 1.11 -34.15 2.57
C LYS A 70 0.45 -34.92 1.42
N GLU A 71 -0.02 -36.13 1.69
CA GLU A 71 -0.59 -37.03 0.68
C GLU A 71 -2.12 -36.87 0.54
N LEU A 72 -2.79 -36.21 1.48
CA LEU A 72 -4.23 -35.93 1.45
C LEU A 72 -4.75 -35.42 0.08
N PRO A 73 -4.07 -34.47 -0.59
CA PRO A 73 -4.48 -33.99 -1.91
C PRO A 73 -4.44 -35.04 -3.03
N GLN A 74 -3.88 -36.23 -2.82
CA GLN A 74 -3.93 -37.30 -3.82
C GLN A 74 -5.24 -38.07 -3.79
N PHE A 75 -5.99 -37.98 -2.68
CA PHE A 75 -7.27 -38.66 -2.52
C PHE A 75 -8.47 -37.81 -2.93
N THR A 76 -8.23 -36.56 -3.36
CA THR A 76 -9.26 -35.67 -3.92
C THR A 76 -9.67 -36.15 -5.31
N THR A 77 -10.55 -37.15 -5.34
CA THR A 77 -11.19 -37.64 -6.57
C THR A 77 -12.70 -37.47 -6.45
N GLY A 78 -13.33 -36.91 -7.49
CA GLY A 78 -14.78 -36.73 -7.57
C GLY A 78 -15.37 -36.06 -6.32
N GLU A 79 -16.23 -36.79 -5.62
CA GLU A 79 -17.02 -36.31 -4.48
C GLU A 79 -16.20 -36.10 -3.18
N ASN A 80 -14.97 -36.60 -3.09
CA ASN A 80 -14.15 -36.53 -1.88
C ASN A 80 -13.42 -35.19 -1.70
N LEU A 81 -13.43 -34.31 -2.71
CA LEU A 81 -12.66 -33.07 -2.70
C LEU A 81 -13.08 -32.14 -1.56
N LEU A 82 -14.37 -31.89 -1.40
CA LEU A 82 -14.90 -31.00 -0.34
C LEU A 82 -14.58 -31.53 1.05
N ARG A 83 -14.69 -32.85 1.25
CA ARG A 83 -14.34 -33.49 2.53
C ARG A 83 -12.87 -33.28 2.88
N VAL A 84 -11.97 -33.48 1.92
CA VAL A 84 -10.53 -33.27 2.14
C VAL A 84 -10.22 -31.79 2.37
N ALA A 85 -10.86 -30.88 1.65
CA ALA A 85 -10.71 -29.45 1.86
C ALA A 85 -11.12 -29.05 3.30
N ASP A 86 -12.27 -29.53 3.76
CA ASP A 86 -12.77 -29.27 5.12
C ASP A 86 -11.83 -29.84 6.19
N THR A 87 -11.35 -31.09 6.02
CA THR A 87 -10.37 -31.68 6.93
C THR A 87 -9.08 -30.87 6.99
N LEU A 88 -8.54 -30.46 5.84
CA LEU A 88 -7.34 -29.62 5.79
C LEU A 88 -7.55 -28.26 6.46
N MET A 89 -8.75 -27.69 6.38
CA MET A 89 -9.05 -26.43 7.07
C MET A 89 -9.11 -26.58 8.59
N GLN A 90 -9.69 -27.66 9.10
CA GLN A 90 -9.65 -27.95 10.54
C GLN A 90 -8.20 -28.11 11.02
N LEU A 91 -7.33 -28.73 10.21
CA LEU A 91 -5.92 -28.88 10.52
C LEU A 91 -5.12 -27.58 10.50
N LEU A 92 -5.70 -26.44 10.09
CA LEU A 92 -5.06 -25.12 10.25
C LEU A 92 -4.90 -24.70 11.71
N GLU A 93 -5.59 -25.35 12.64
CA GLU A 93 -5.47 -25.14 14.09
C GLU A 93 -4.14 -25.66 14.67
N THR A 94 -3.35 -26.46 13.92
CA THR A 94 -2.08 -27.01 14.43
C THR A 94 -1.11 -25.91 14.90
N ASP A 95 -0.56 -26.09 16.11
CA ASP A 95 0.52 -25.26 16.66
C ASP A 95 1.88 -25.55 16.00
N GLY A 96 2.02 -26.70 15.35
CA GLY A 96 3.28 -27.15 14.76
C GLY A 96 3.60 -26.42 13.46
N SER A 97 4.63 -25.58 13.43
CA SER A 97 5.01 -24.82 12.22
C SER A 97 5.27 -25.69 10.98
N ALA A 98 5.83 -26.88 11.16
CA ALA A 98 6.06 -27.84 10.07
C ALA A 98 4.76 -28.45 9.54
N GLU A 99 3.83 -28.84 10.42
CA GLU A 99 2.49 -29.32 10.03
C GLU A 99 1.70 -28.20 9.36
N PHE A 100 1.70 -27.00 9.94
CA PHE A 100 1.02 -25.82 9.40
C PHE A 100 1.45 -25.53 7.95
N ASN A 101 2.76 -25.58 7.67
CA ASN A 101 3.26 -25.40 6.31
C ASN A 101 2.79 -26.50 5.34
N LEU A 102 2.72 -27.75 5.81
CA LEU A 102 2.21 -28.86 5.01
C LEU A 102 0.72 -28.72 4.71
N VAL A 103 -0.08 -28.32 5.72
CA VAL A 103 -1.51 -28.04 5.55
C VAL A 103 -1.72 -26.92 4.51
N ASN A 104 -0.94 -25.84 4.59
CA ASN A 104 -1.00 -24.76 3.60
C ASN A 104 -0.70 -25.24 2.17
N ASN A 105 0.32 -26.09 2.00
CA ASN A 105 0.69 -26.61 0.68
C ASN A 105 -0.34 -27.63 0.17
N ALA A 106 -0.93 -28.42 1.06
CA ALA A 106 -2.00 -29.34 0.73
C ALA A 106 -3.26 -28.59 0.29
N LEU A 107 -3.68 -27.55 1.03
CA LEU A 107 -4.78 -26.67 0.66
C LEU A 107 -4.55 -26.00 -0.69
N LEU A 108 -3.33 -25.49 -0.96
CA LEU A 108 -2.98 -24.97 -2.29
C LEU A 108 -3.13 -26.01 -3.40
N SER A 109 -2.75 -27.26 -3.13
CA SER A 109 -2.89 -28.35 -4.10
C SER A 109 -4.37 -28.64 -4.38
N VAL A 110 -5.22 -28.69 -3.35
CA VAL A 110 -6.68 -28.86 -3.50
C VAL A 110 -7.29 -27.66 -4.22
N PHE A 111 -6.85 -26.44 -3.90
CA PHE A 111 -7.29 -25.22 -4.56
C PHE A 111 -6.99 -25.22 -6.07
N ASN A 112 -5.81 -25.74 -6.46
CA ASN A 112 -5.45 -25.89 -7.88
C ASN A 112 -6.34 -26.92 -8.60
N MET A 113 -6.96 -27.86 -7.88
CA MET A 113 -7.86 -28.88 -8.45
C MET A 113 -9.29 -28.37 -8.56
N ASP A 114 -9.78 -27.67 -7.54
CA ASP A 114 -11.10 -27.03 -7.52
C ASP A 114 -11.07 -25.76 -6.67
N GLY A 115 -10.80 -24.64 -7.32
CA GLY A 115 -10.75 -23.33 -6.66
C GLY A 115 -12.10 -22.91 -6.08
N LYS A 116 -13.22 -23.26 -6.72
CA LYS A 116 -14.56 -22.87 -6.25
C LYS A 116 -14.96 -23.64 -5.00
N GLY A 117 -14.86 -24.97 -5.03
CA GLY A 117 -15.21 -25.81 -3.88
C GLY A 117 -14.33 -25.47 -2.67
N THR A 118 -13.03 -25.32 -2.89
CA THR A 118 -12.08 -24.95 -1.83
C THR A 118 -12.39 -23.59 -1.22
N LEU A 119 -12.75 -22.58 -2.04
CA LEU A 119 -13.18 -21.28 -1.53
C LEU A 119 -14.48 -21.35 -0.75
N GLY A 120 -15.48 -22.07 -1.24
CA GLY A 120 -16.75 -22.23 -0.54
C GLY A 120 -16.55 -22.79 0.87
N SER A 121 -15.73 -23.83 1.00
CA SER A 121 -15.36 -24.38 2.31
C SER A 121 -14.58 -23.37 3.18
N LEU A 122 -13.62 -22.62 2.61
CA LEU A 122 -12.85 -21.61 3.34
C LEU A 122 -13.76 -20.54 3.93
N PHE A 123 -14.68 -20.02 3.13
CA PHE A 123 -15.62 -19.00 3.58
C PHE A 123 -16.65 -19.55 4.57
N SER A 124 -17.11 -20.79 4.41
CA SER A 124 -17.94 -21.45 5.42
C SER A 124 -17.25 -21.50 6.79
N GLN A 125 -15.95 -21.82 6.84
CA GLN A 125 -15.16 -21.79 8.08
C GLN A 125 -14.93 -20.38 8.60
N ILE A 126 -14.78 -19.38 7.73
CA ILE A 126 -14.65 -17.99 8.16
C ILE A 126 -15.96 -17.48 8.78
N ILE A 127 -17.11 -17.85 8.22
CA ILE A 127 -18.42 -17.39 8.69
C ILE A 127 -18.83 -18.15 9.97
N GLN A 128 -18.72 -19.48 9.96
CA GLN A 128 -19.35 -20.35 10.96
C GLN A 128 -18.35 -21.13 11.84
N GLY A 129 -17.07 -21.13 11.49
CA GLY A 129 -16.04 -21.89 12.20
C GLY A 129 -15.56 -21.23 13.50
N GLU A 130 -14.60 -21.90 14.14
CA GLU A 130 -13.99 -21.44 15.38
C GLU A 130 -13.00 -20.28 15.14
N ASP A 131 -12.76 -19.45 16.16
CA ASP A 131 -11.98 -18.21 16.03
C ASP A 131 -10.56 -18.43 15.50
N ILE A 132 -9.89 -19.48 15.96
CA ILE A 132 -8.54 -19.84 15.52
C ILE A 132 -8.57 -20.22 14.04
N VAL A 133 -9.50 -21.08 13.63
CA VAL A 133 -9.64 -21.53 12.25
C VAL A 133 -10.02 -20.37 11.33
N ARG A 134 -10.93 -19.48 11.77
CA ARG A 134 -11.31 -18.25 11.06
C ARG A 134 -10.10 -17.36 10.79
N GLU A 135 -9.30 -17.04 11.81
CA GLU A 135 -8.11 -16.19 11.67
C GLU A 135 -7.11 -16.83 10.67
N ARG A 136 -6.87 -18.13 10.80
CA ARG A 136 -5.94 -18.85 9.93
C ARG A 136 -6.43 -18.96 8.49
N ALA A 137 -7.74 -19.13 8.27
CA ALA A 137 -8.35 -19.13 6.94
C ALA A 137 -8.23 -17.76 6.26
N ILE A 138 -8.51 -16.66 6.98
CA ILE A 138 -8.31 -15.29 6.47
C ILE A 138 -6.83 -15.06 6.12
N LYS A 139 -5.91 -15.48 7.00
CA LYS A 139 -4.47 -15.37 6.77
C LYS A 139 -4.00 -16.21 5.57
N PHE A 140 -4.59 -17.39 5.38
CA PHE A 140 -4.36 -18.22 4.21
C PHE A 140 -4.76 -17.46 2.94
N LEU A 141 -6.00 -16.94 2.86
CA LEU A 141 -6.47 -16.15 1.71
C LEU A 141 -5.55 -14.95 1.43
N SER A 142 -5.24 -14.15 2.47
CA SER A 142 -4.39 -12.96 2.36
C SER A 142 -2.98 -13.24 1.83
N THR A 143 -2.39 -14.39 2.20
CA THR A 143 -0.99 -14.69 1.88
C THR A 143 -0.81 -15.62 0.69
N LYS A 144 -1.78 -16.49 0.40
CA LYS A 144 -1.67 -17.57 -0.58
C LYS A 144 -2.39 -17.30 -1.88
N LEU A 145 -3.47 -16.51 -1.91
CA LEU A 145 -4.17 -16.19 -3.16
C LEU A 145 -3.22 -15.60 -4.21
N LYS A 146 -2.35 -14.66 -3.81
CA LYS A 146 -1.34 -14.04 -4.67
C LYS A 146 -0.27 -14.99 -5.23
N THR A 147 -0.22 -16.23 -4.75
CA THR A 147 0.73 -17.26 -5.21
C THR A 147 0.11 -18.22 -6.22
N LEU A 148 -1.20 -18.13 -6.43
CA LEU A 148 -1.92 -18.96 -7.39
C LEU A 148 -1.74 -18.42 -8.82
N PRO A 149 -1.69 -19.31 -9.83
CA PRO A 149 -1.70 -18.91 -11.24
C PRO A 149 -3.01 -18.21 -11.65
N ASP A 150 -2.92 -17.27 -12.59
CA ASP A 150 -4.07 -16.56 -13.17
C ASP A 150 -5.08 -17.52 -13.83
N GLU A 151 -4.64 -18.69 -14.28
CA GLU A 151 -5.50 -19.74 -14.85
C GLU A 151 -6.52 -20.30 -13.83
N ILE A 152 -6.16 -20.29 -12.54
CA ILE A 152 -7.02 -20.75 -11.44
C ILE A 152 -7.83 -19.59 -10.87
N LEU A 153 -7.22 -18.39 -10.78
CA LEU A 153 -7.90 -17.14 -10.46
C LEU A 153 -8.70 -16.62 -11.67
N THR A 154 -9.54 -17.50 -12.22
CA THR A 154 -10.52 -17.12 -13.24
C THR A 154 -11.43 -16.02 -12.70
N LYS A 155 -12.06 -15.26 -13.61
CA LYS A 155 -13.09 -14.29 -13.23
C LYS A 155 -14.03 -14.94 -12.22
N GLU A 156 -14.71 -16.03 -12.57
CA GLU A 156 -15.70 -16.72 -11.71
C GLU A 156 -15.23 -16.91 -10.26
N VAL A 157 -13.99 -17.38 -10.06
CA VAL A 157 -13.37 -17.55 -8.74
C VAL A 157 -13.23 -16.22 -8.00
N GLU A 158 -12.81 -15.15 -8.68
CA GLU A 158 -12.80 -13.80 -8.11
C GLU A 158 -14.20 -13.30 -7.69
N GLU A 159 -15.32 -13.73 -8.33
CA GLU A 159 -16.68 -13.30 -7.88
C GLU A 159 -16.96 -13.96 -6.57
N LEU A 160 -16.63 -15.24 -6.50
CA LEU A 160 -16.92 -16.03 -5.33
C LEU A 160 -16.14 -15.47 -4.15
N ILE A 161 -14.83 -15.21 -4.32
CA ILE A 161 -14.03 -14.55 -3.29
C ILE A 161 -14.71 -13.30 -2.79
N LEU A 162 -15.21 -12.48 -3.71
CA LEU A 162 -15.70 -11.18 -3.34
C LEU A 162 -17.13 -11.21 -2.80
N THR A 163 -18.00 -12.04 -3.38
CA THR A 163 -19.34 -12.31 -2.86
C THR A 163 -19.28 -12.87 -1.45
N GLU A 164 -18.39 -13.81 -1.19
CA GLU A 164 -18.22 -14.37 0.14
C GLU A 164 -17.49 -13.40 1.09
N SER A 165 -16.54 -12.62 0.58
CA SER A 165 -15.94 -11.51 1.35
C SER A 165 -16.99 -10.47 1.72
N LYS A 166 -18.01 -10.19 0.88
CA LYS A 166 -19.19 -9.41 1.31
C LYS A 166 -19.82 -10.01 2.51
N HIS A 167 -20.06 -11.32 2.46
CA HIS A 167 -20.84 -11.98 3.48
C HIS A 167 -20.08 -11.99 4.80
N VAL A 168 -18.75 -12.12 4.76
CA VAL A 168 -17.87 -12.01 5.93
C VAL A 168 -17.76 -10.57 6.44
N LEU A 169 -17.74 -9.59 5.53
CA LEU A 169 -17.53 -8.18 5.85
C LEU A 169 -18.83 -7.39 6.09
N GLU A 170 -19.98 -7.99 5.82
CA GLU A 170 -21.21 -7.27 5.47
C GLU A 170 -20.94 -6.13 4.44
N ASP A 171 -20.68 -6.52 3.17
CA ASP A 171 -21.04 -5.83 1.90
C ASP A 171 -19.95 -5.28 0.91
N VAL A 172 -19.11 -6.08 0.21
CA VAL A 172 -18.33 -5.61 -1.01
C VAL A 172 -18.18 -6.52 -2.28
N THR A 173 -18.52 -6.04 -3.50
CA THR A 173 -18.78 -6.89 -4.71
C THR A 173 -17.70 -6.78 -5.77
N ARG A 174 -17.64 -7.75 -6.71
CA ARG A 174 -16.62 -7.93 -7.79
C ARG A 174 -16.32 -6.76 -8.72
N GLU A 175 -16.95 -5.64 -8.48
CA GLU A 175 -16.61 -4.37 -9.08
C GLU A 175 -15.35 -3.74 -8.49
N GLU A 176 -14.84 -4.16 -7.30
CA GLU A 176 -13.73 -3.58 -6.51
C GLU A 176 -12.49 -3.07 -7.27
N PHE A 177 -12.12 -3.73 -8.38
CA PHE A 177 -10.97 -3.35 -9.20
C PHE A 177 -11.28 -2.32 -10.29
N THR A 178 -12.55 -2.00 -10.50
CA THR A 178 -13.02 -0.92 -11.38
C THR A 178 -13.13 0.40 -10.61
N VAL A 179 -13.43 1.49 -11.31
CA VAL A 179 -13.75 2.77 -10.64
C VAL A 179 -14.97 2.60 -9.71
N SER A 180 -16.00 1.84 -10.11
CA SER A 180 -17.20 1.54 -9.29
C SER A 180 -16.82 0.79 -8.01
N GLY A 181 -15.93 -0.18 -8.14
CA GLY A 181 -15.43 -0.96 -7.03
C GLY A 181 -14.68 -0.21 -5.96
N ARG A 182 -13.70 0.60 -6.38
CA ARG A 182 -12.97 1.45 -5.45
C ARG A 182 -13.90 2.44 -4.74
N GLN A 183 -14.99 2.88 -5.40
CA GLN A 183 -16.03 3.67 -4.73
C GLN A 183 -16.80 2.86 -3.68
N GLN A 184 -17.14 1.59 -3.95
CA GLN A 184 -17.76 0.68 -2.97
C GLN A 184 -16.84 0.41 -1.77
N LEU A 185 -15.57 0.10 -2.01
CA LEU A 185 -14.56 -0.06 -0.95
C LEU A 185 -14.45 1.19 -0.07
N VAL A 186 -14.35 2.37 -0.68
CA VAL A 186 -14.34 3.64 0.07
C VAL A 186 -15.62 3.83 0.88
N LYS A 187 -16.78 3.43 0.35
CA LYS A 187 -18.07 3.52 1.06
C LYS A 187 -18.08 2.64 2.31
N LEU A 188 -17.59 1.41 2.23
CA LEU A 188 -17.51 0.51 3.37
C LEU A 188 -16.51 0.96 4.40
N VAL A 189 -15.35 1.41 3.96
CA VAL A 189 -14.36 1.95 4.88
C VAL A 189 -14.93 3.18 5.59
N ALA A 190 -15.79 3.98 4.94
CA ALA A 190 -16.51 5.07 5.58
C ALA A 190 -17.57 4.59 6.58
N GLU A 191 -18.29 3.49 6.28
CA GLU A 191 -19.24 2.86 7.19
C GLU A 191 -18.54 2.27 8.42
N GLN A 192 -17.45 1.53 8.21
CA GLN A 192 -16.60 0.96 9.26
C GLN A 192 -15.91 2.04 10.12
N ALA A 193 -15.46 3.12 9.49
CA ALA A 193 -14.92 4.29 10.17
C ALA A 193 -15.98 5.11 10.91
N ASP A 194 -17.27 4.86 10.61
CA ASP A 194 -18.41 5.46 11.28
C ASP A 194 -18.40 7.00 11.20
N ILE A 195 -18.03 7.53 10.02
CA ILE A 195 -17.81 8.98 9.79
C ILE A 195 -19.11 9.81 9.73
N GLU A 196 -20.26 9.21 10.01
CA GLU A 196 -21.54 9.92 10.19
C GLU A 196 -21.82 10.23 11.66
N GLN A 197 -21.10 9.61 12.60
CA GLN A 197 -21.23 9.86 14.04
C GLN A 197 -20.33 11.01 14.51
N THR A 198 -20.58 11.50 15.73
CA THR A 198 -19.72 12.54 16.33
C THR A 198 -18.38 11.96 16.77
N PHE A 199 -17.30 12.68 16.54
CA PHE A 199 -15.96 12.24 16.94
C PHE A 199 -15.75 12.35 18.45
N SER A 200 -15.23 11.27 19.06
CA SER A 200 -14.85 11.23 20.48
C SER A 200 -13.32 11.26 20.61
N PRO A 201 -12.69 12.43 20.82
CA PRO A 201 -11.23 12.55 20.83
C PRO A 201 -10.57 11.95 22.08
N SER A 202 -11.33 11.70 23.14
CA SER A 202 -10.84 11.12 24.40
C SER A 202 -10.92 9.60 24.42
N ASP A 203 -11.59 8.99 23.43
CA ASP A 203 -11.72 7.54 23.29
C ASP A 203 -10.65 7.01 22.32
N PRO A 204 -9.62 6.28 22.81
CA PRO A 204 -8.57 5.74 21.97
C PRO A 204 -9.08 4.79 20.89
N GLU A 205 -10.13 4.02 21.16
CA GLU A 205 -10.70 3.08 20.18
C GLU A 205 -11.36 3.84 19.02
N CYS A 206 -12.08 4.93 19.32
CA CYS A 206 -12.63 5.82 18.30
C CYS A 206 -11.53 6.43 17.42
N VAL A 207 -10.45 6.92 18.03
CA VAL A 207 -9.31 7.51 17.32
C VAL A 207 -8.59 6.47 16.46
N ASP A 208 -8.26 5.31 17.02
CA ASP A 208 -7.56 4.25 16.31
C ASP A 208 -8.39 3.68 15.16
N ARG A 209 -9.69 3.43 15.39
CA ARG A 209 -10.63 3.00 14.35
C ARG A 209 -10.65 3.99 13.19
N LEU A 210 -10.81 5.28 13.47
CA LEU A 210 -10.82 6.32 12.44
C LEU A 210 -9.51 6.36 11.65
N LEU A 211 -8.36 6.35 12.33
CA LEU A 211 -7.05 6.43 11.68
C LEU A 211 -6.75 5.18 10.85
N GLN A 212 -7.02 3.99 11.38
CA GLN A 212 -6.81 2.73 10.66
C GLN A 212 -7.72 2.62 9.44
N CYS A 213 -9.01 2.89 9.58
CA CYS A 213 -9.93 2.85 8.46
C CYS A 213 -9.53 3.89 7.40
N THR A 214 -9.23 5.12 7.80
CA THR A 214 -8.80 6.16 6.85
C THR A 214 -7.52 5.74 6.10
N ARG A 215 -6.54 5.12 6.78
CA ARG A 215 -5.33 4.58 6.13
C ARG A 215 -5.66 3.52 5.07
N GLN A 216 -6.67 2.68 5.31
CA GLN A 216 -7.14 1.71 4.32
C GLN A 216 -7.88 2.37 3.14
N ALA A 217 -8.56 3.50 3.36
CA ALA A 217 -9.24 4.23 2.29
C ALA A 217 -8.26 4.93 1.34
N VAL A 218 -7.14 5.45 1.85
CA VAL A 218 -6.19 6.30 1.11
C VAL A 218 -5.75 5.70 -0.25
N PRO A 219 -5.35 4.43 -0.35
CA PRO A 219 -4.94 3.82 -1.62
C PRO A 219 -6.04 3.76 -2.69
N PHE A 220 -7.32 3.81 -2.29
CA PHE A 220 -8.44 3.70 -3.22
C PHE A 220 -8.82 5.05 -3.85
N PHE A 221 -8.40 6.17 -3.25
CA PHE A 221 -8.68 7.49 -3.80
C PHE A 221 -7.95 7.76 -5.11
N SER A 222 -8.61 8.49 -6.00
CA SER A 222 -8.08 8.89 -7.29
C SER A 222 -8.89 10.06 -7.85
N LYS A 223 -8.56 10.52 -9.06
CA LYS A 223 -9.33 11.56 -9.75
C LYS A 223 -10.81 11.22 -10.00
N THR A 224 -11.19 9.94 -9.90
CA THR A 224 -12.56 9.45 -10.11
C THR A 224 -13.17 8.82 -8.86
N VAL A 225 -12.40 8.67 -7.79
CA VAL A 225 -12.82 8.06 -6.52
C VAL A 225 -12.43 9.02 -5.42
N HIS A 226 -13.41 9.80 -4.94
CA HIS A 226 -13.12 10.98 -4.14
C HIS A 226 -13.07 10.71 -2.64
N SER A 227 -12.29 11.52 -1.94
CA SER A 227 -12.13 11.52 -0.47
C SER A 227 -13.10 12.47 0.26
N THR A 228 -14.09 13.04 -0.44
CA THR A 228 -14.93 14.17 0.00
C THR A 228 -15.52 13.99 1.40
N ARG A 229 -16.09 12.82 1.71
CA ARG A 229 -16.71 12.54 3.01
C ARG A 229 -15.68 12.55 4.13
N PHE A 230 -14.55 11.87 3.94
CA PHE A 230 -13.45 11.84 4.91
C PHE A 230 -12.86 13.24 5.13
N VAL A 231 -12.58 14.00 4.07
CA VAL A 231 -12.03 15.37 4.20
C VAL A 231 -13.00 16.27 4.96
N THR A 232 -14.31 16.17 4.67
CA THR A 232 -15.33 16.93 5.40
C THR A 232 -15.35 16.53 6.87
N TYR A 233 -15.40 15.24 7.18
CA TYR A 233 -15.37 14.74 8.55
C TYR A 233 -14.15 15.21 9.32
N PHE A 234 -12.95 15.11 8.73
CA PHE A 234 -11.71 15.57 9.34
C PHE A 234 -11.75 17.08 9.61
N CYS A 235 -12.24 17.88 8.66
CA CYS A 235 -12.37 19.33 8.85
C CYS A 235 -13.39 19.68 9.93
N GLU A 236 -14.52 18.98 10.00
CA GLU A 236 -15.64 19.34 10.87
C GLU A 236 -15.52 18.78 12.29
N GLN A 237 -15.02 17.55 12.43
CA GLN A 237 -15.06 16.79 13.68
C GLN A 237 -13.67 16.59 14.29
N VAL A 238 -12.63 16.40 13.46
CA VAL A 238 -11.29 16.03 13.94
C VAL A 238 -10.41 17.25 14.21
N LEU A 239 -10.26 18.15 13.23
CA LEU A 239 -9.40 19.35 13.36
C LEU A 239 -9.72 20.20 14.59
N PRO A 240 -11.00 20.49 14.94
CA PRO A 240 -11.31 21.24 16.16
C PRO A 240 -10.80 20.59 17.44
N ASN A 241 -10.67 19.25 17.44
CA ASN A 241 -10.29 18.45 18.59
C ASN A 241 -8.83 17.97 18.56
N LEU A 242 -8.02 18.45 17.60
CA LEU A 242 -6.65 17.96 17.38
C LEU A 242 -5.77 18.01 18.64
N SER A 243 -5.88 19.08 19.42
CA SER A 243 -5.08 19.27 20.65
C SER A 243 -5.45 18.33 21.79
N ILE A 244 -6.62 17.69 21.74
CA ILE A 244 -7.10 16.73 22.75
C ILE A 244 -6.49 15.35 22.53
N LEU A 245 -6.07 15.04 21.30
CA LEU A 245 -5.52 13.74 20.96
C LEU A 245 -4.22 13.48 21.70
N THR A 246 -4.19 12.38 22.45
CA THR A 246 -3.05 11.97 23.26
C THR A 246 -2.18 10.97 22.51
N THR A 247 -0.86 11.14 22.64
CA THR A 247 0.10 10.16 22.16
C THR A 247 0.20 9.01 23.16
N ALA A 248 -0.32 7.83 22.80
CA ALA A 248 -0.19 6.62 23.62
C ALA A 248 1.17 5.91 23.46
N VAL A 249 1.85 6.12 22.31
CA VAL A 249 3.09 5.45 21.95
C VAL A 249 4.26 6.44 21.93
N GLU A 250 5.29 6.17 22.72
CA GLU A 250 6.49 7.01 22.79
C GLU A 250 7.13 7.18 21.40
N GLY A 251 7.35 8.44 20.99
CA GLY A 251 7.92 8.77 19.68
C GLY A 251 6.93 8.90 18.52
N LEU A 252 5.63 8.63 18.71
CA LEU A 252 4.61 8.81 17.68
C LEU A 252 3.76 10.07 17.93
N ASP A 253 3.86 11.04 17.03
CA ASP A 253 3.01 12.23 17.08
C ASP A 253 1.65 11.95 16.39
N ILE A 254 0.63 11.61 17.18
CA ILE A 254 -0.69 11.25 16.65
C ILE A 254 -1.37 12.42 15.93
N GLN A 255 -1.14 13.65 16.39
CA GLN A 255 -1.72 14.85 15.78
C GLN A 255 -1.12 15.06 14.39
N LEU A 256 0.19 14.88 14.26
CA LEU A 256 0.85 14.92 12.96
C LEU A 256 0.36 13.79 12.04
N GLU A 257 0.12 12.58 12.56
CA GLU A 257 -0.42 11.47 11.74
C GLU A 257 -1.84 11.75 11.22
N VAL A 258 -2.70 12.36 12.03
CA VAL A 258 -4.01 12.87 11.59
C VAL A 258 -3.85 13.87 10.45
N LEU A 259 -2.94 14.84 10.61
CA LEU A 259 -2.69 15.88 9.62
C LEU A 259 -2.14 15.31 8.31
N LYS A 260 -1.23 14.32 8.37
CA LYS A 260 -0.72 13.62 7.18
C LYS A 260 -1.83 12.90 6.42
N LEU A 261 -2.76 12.25 7.11
CA LEU A 261 -3.91 11.62 6.46
C LEU A 261 -4.80 12.64 5.76
N LEU A 262 -5.11 13.77 6.43
CA LEU A 262 -5.90 14.85 5.83
C LEU A 262 -5.27 15.35 4.52
N VAL A 263 -3.96 15.54 4.53
CA VAL A 263 -3.18 15.98 3.36
C VAL A 263 -3.28 14.97 2.22
N GLU A 264 -3.04 13.69 2.49
CA GLU A 264 -3.08 12.63 1.46
C GLU A 264 -4.46 12.54 0.80
N MET A 265 -5.52 12.78 1.58
CA MET A 265 -6.89 12.82 1.08
C MET A 265 -7.23 14.11 0.32
N SER A 266 -6.66 15.26 0.71
CA SER A 266 -7.07 16.58 0.19
C SER A 266 -6.95 16.71 -1.34
N SER A 267 -5.95 16.08 -1.94
CA SER A 267 -5.69 16.10 -3.39
C SER A 267 -6.73 15.32 -4.22
N PHE A 268 -7.52 14.45 -3.58
CA PHE A 268 -8.57 13.64 -4.21
C PHE A 268 -9.97 14.09 -3.83
N CYS A 269 -10.11 15.30 -3.30
CA CYS A 269 -11.41 15.81 -2.89
C CYS A 269 -12.27 16.14 -4.13
N GLY A 270 -13.52 15.68 -4.14
CA GLY A 270 -14.49 16.00 -5.19
C GLY A 270 -15.15 17.36 -4.94
N ASP A 271 -16.43 17.49 -5.31
CA ASP A 271 -17.23 18.66 -4.95
C ASP A 271 -17.64 18.56 -3.47
N ILE A 272 -17.40 19.63 -2.70
CA ILE A 272 -17.70 19.68 -1.26
C ILE A 272 -18.84 20.66 -1.03
N GLU A 273 -19.97 20.18 -0.50
CA GLU A 273 -21.11 21.05 -0.17
C GLU A 273 -20.74 22.14 0.86
N LYS A 274 -20.00 21.75 1.90
CA LYS A 274 -19.54 22.64 2.98
C LYS A 274 -18.14 23.24 2.75
N LEU A 275 -17.74 23.45 1.49
CA LEU A 275 -16.37 23.87 1.12
C LEU A 275 -15.91 25.11 1.90
N GLU A 276 -16.71 26.18 1.94
CA GLU A 276 -16.34 27.43 2.60
C GLU A 276 -16.14 27.23 4.12
N THR A 277 -17.02 26.47 4.77
CA THR A 277 -16.94 26.17 6.19
C THR A 277 -15.70 25.32 6.51
N ASN A 278 -15.41 24.31 5.69
CA ASN A 278 -14.24 23.46 5.84
C ASN A 278 -12.95 24.25 5.66
N LEU A 279 -12.87 25.09 4.61
CA LEU A 279 -11.75 26.01 4.39
C LEU A 279 -11.54 26.98 5.56
N ARG A 280 -12.63 27.47 6.16
CA ARG A 280 -12.57 28.35 7.32
C ARG A 280 -12.01 27.63 8.55
N LYS A 281 -12.42 26.38 8.82
CA LYS A 281 -11.89 25.57 9.92
C LYS A 281 -10.40 25.25 9.70
N LEU A 282 -10.02 24.89 8.47
CA LEU A 282 -8.62 24.71 8.07
C LEU A 282 -7.78 25.96 8.28
N LEU A 283 -8.28 27.13 7.83
CA LEU A 283 -7.56 28.39 8.02
C LEU A 283 -7.39 28.71 9.50
N VAL A 284 -8.45 28.60 10.31
CA VAL A 284 -8.35 28.83 11.76
C VAL A 284 -7.27 27.94 12.38
N LYS A 285 -7.30 26.63 12.08
CA LYS A 285 -6.30 25.69 12.59
C LYS A 285 -4.90 26.02 12.09
N LEU A 286 -4.72 26.40 10.83
CA LEU A 286 -3.43 26.85 10.27
C LEU A 286 -2.87 28.06 11.02
N LEU A 287 -3.71 29.04 11.36
CA LEU A 287 -3.30 30.26 12.06
C LEU A 287 -2.87 29.98 13.52
N GLU A 288 -3.35 28.91 14.15
CA GLU A 288 -2.88 28.47 15.48
C GLU A 288 -1.38 28.08 15.44
N TYR A 289 -0.88 27.58 14.30
CA TYR A 289 0.52 27.20 14.10
C TYR A 289 1.35 28.27 13.36
N MET A 290 0.75 29.41 13.01
CA MET A 290 1.43 30.55 12.40
C MET A 290 1.32 31.80 13.30
N PRO A 291 2.24 31.98 14.26
CA PRO A 291 2.19 33.09 15.20
C PRO A 291 2.32 34.46 14.50
N LEU A 292 1.88 35.51 15.20
CA LEU A 292 2.19 36.88 14.79
C LEU A 292 3.67 37.18 15.04
N PRO A 293 4.30 38.04 14.22
CA PRO A 293 5.62 38.56 14.56
C PRO A 293 5.57 39.27 15.93
N PRO A 294 6.58 39.09 16.79
CA PRO A 294 6.68 39.78 18.06
C PRO A 294 6.75 41.30 17.86
N GLU A 295 6.12 42.06 18.75
CA GLU A 295 6.02 43.53 18.66
C GLU A 295 7.41 44.22 18.67
N GLU A 296 8.43 43.56 19.21
CA GLU A 296 9.80 44.09 19.32
C GLU A 296 10.61 44.03 18.02
N ALA A 297 10.11 43.37 16.97
CA ALA A 297 10.83 43.21 15.70
C ALA A 297 10.93 44.50 14.85
N GLU A 298 10.32 45.61 15.26
CA GLU A 298 10.45 46.92 14.59
C GLU A 298 11.65 47.74 15.10
N ASN A 299 12.17 47.47 16.31
CA ASN A 299 13.17 48.32 16.96
C ASN A 299 14.43 47.56 17.39
N GLY A 300 15.02 46.74 16.52
CA GLY A 300 16.46 46.43 16.47
C GLY A 300 17.24 46.04 17.75
N GLU A 301 16.61 45.81 18.89
CA GLU A 301 17.24 45.51 20.17
C GLU A 301 16.78 44.15 20.66
N ASN A 302 17.75 43.35 21.10
CA ASN A 302 17.61 41.97 21.50
C ASN A 302 16.59 41.81 22.65
N GLY A 303 15.36 41.45 22.31
CA GLY A 303 14.38 40.87 23.22
C GLY A 303 14.72 39.41 23.48
N GLY A 304 15.34 39.13 24.63
CA GLY A 304 15.42 37.78 25.16
C GLY A 304 14.05 37.39 25.71
N ASP A 305 13.32 36.56 24.97
CA ASP A 305 12.55 35.44 25.50
C ASP A 305 12.09 34.57 24.31
N GLU A 306 12.47 33.29 24.37
CA GLU A 306 12.27 32.18 23.41
C GLU A 306 11.59 32.52 22.06
N GLU A 307 12.35 32.53 20.96
CA GLU A 307 11.76 32.48 19.61
C GLU A 307 10.75 31.31 19.54
N PRO A 308 9.50 31.55 19.10
CA PRO A 308 8.47 30.51 19.12
C PRO A 308 8.92 29.32 18.28
N LYS A 309 8.94 28.13 18.89
CA LYS A 309 9.28 26.88 18.19
C LYS A 309 8.26 26.62 17.09
N LEU A 310 8.64 26.93 15.84
CA LEU A 310 7.78 26.75 14.68
C LEU A 310 7.62 25.26 14.33
N GLN A 311 6.38 24.78 14.26
CA GLN A 311 6.06 23.40 13.91
C GLN A 311 5.92 23.23 12.39
N PHE A 312 7.05 23.19 11.69
CA PHE A 312 7.08 23.13 10.21
C PHE A 312 6.30 21.95 9.62
N SER A 313 6.35 20.76 10.22
CA SER A 313 5.63 19.58 9.70
C SER A 313 4.10 19.76 9.76
N TYR A 314 3.60 20.40 10.82
CA TYR A 314 2.17 20.70 10.98
C TYR A 314 1.72 21.73 9.95
N VAL A 315 2.52 22.78 9.79
CA VAL A 315 2.26 23.85 8.83
C VAL A 315 2.33 23.34 7.39
N GLU A 316 3.27 22.45 7.04
CA GLU A 316 3.29 21.79 5.73
C GLU A 316 1.94 21.12 5.45
N CYS A 317 1.43 20.35 6.43
CA CYS A 317 0.17 19.63 6.25
C CYS A 317 -1.04 20.55 6.11
N LEU A 318 -1.19 21.50 7.03
CA LEU A 318 -2.34 22.42 7.04
C LEU A 318 -2.31 23.36 5.84
N LEU A 319 -1.13 23.88 5.46
CA LEU A 319 -0.97 24.77 4.32
C LEU A 319 -1.21 24.04 3.00
N TYR A 320 -0.72 22.80 2.86
CA TYR A 320 -1.00 21.98 1.68
C TYR A 320 -2.50 21.70 1.55
N SER A 321 -3.14 21.25 2.63
CA SER A 321 -4.58 20.96 2.63
C SER A 321 -5.39 22.22 2.29
N PHE A 322 -5.05 23.37 2.89
CA PHE A 322 -5.68 24.65 2.59
C PHE A 322 -5.48 25.06 1.13
N HIS A 323 -4.30 24.86 0.56
CA HIS A 323 -4.00 25.15 -0.84
C HIS A 323 -4.84 24.26 -1.78
N GLN A 324 -4.90 22.95 -1.54
CA GLN A 324 -5.69 22.02 -2.35
C GLN A 324 -7.20 22.32 -2.33
N LEU A 325 -7.78 22.58 -1.15
CA LEU A 325 -9.20 22.94 -1.06
C LEU A 325 -9.44 24.37 -1.60
N GLY A 326 -8.49 25.28 -1.40
CA GLY A 326 -8.58 26.69 -1.81
C GLY A 326 -8.65 26.83 -3.33
N GLN A 327 -8.00 25.93 -4.07
CA GLN A 327 -8.10 25.86 -5.53
C GLN A 327 -9.56 25.73 -6.02
N LYS A 328 -10.44 25.09 -5.24
CA LYS A 328 -11.86 24.92 -5.57
C LYS A 328 -12.73 26.13 -5.22
N LEU A 329 -12.21 27.07 -4.43
CA LEU A 329 -12.86 28.34 -4.10
C LEU A 329 -11.83 29.50 -4.09
N PRO A 330 -11.29 29.90 -5.26
CA PRO A 330 -10.23 30.91 -5.34
C PRO A 330 -10.60 32.26 -4.72
N ASP A 331 -11.89 32.59 -4.75
CA ASP A 331 -12.43 33.84 -4.20
C ASP A 331 -12.50 33.86 -2.66
N PHE A 332 -12.21 32.72 -1.99
CA PHE A 332 -12.30 32.61 -0.53
C PHE A 332 -11.49 33.70 0.18
N LEU A 333 -10.24 33.93 -0.22
CA LEU A 333 -9.37 34.93 0.40
C LEU A 333 -9.64 36.36 -0.08
N THR A 334 -10.08 36.53 -1.34
CA THR A 334 -10.29 37.85 -1.97
C THR A 334 -11.66 38.44 -1.66
N ALA A 335 -12.61 37.62 -1.18
CA ALA A 335 -13.92 38.07 -0.74
C ALA A 335 -13.79 39.22 0.29
N LYS A 336 -14.56 40.30 0.09
CA LYS A 336 -14.48 41.52 0.90
C LYS A 336 -14.63 41.27 2.40
N LEU A 337 -15.46 40.28 2.77
CA LEU A 337 -15.66 39.86 4.17
C LEU A 337 -14.37 39.34 4.84
N ASN A 338 -13.45 38.79 4.04
CA ASN A 338 -12.20 38.19 4.49
C ASN A 338 -10.99 39.14 4.39
N ALA A 339 -11.16 40.39 3.95
CA ALA A 339 -10.04 41.32 3.74
C ALA A 339 -9.16 41.53 5.00
N LYS A 340 -9.77 41.63 6.19
CA LYS A 340 -9.02 41.74 7.46
C LYS A 340 -8.24 40.47 7.77
N LYS A 341 -8.86 39.30 7.57
CA LYS A 341 -8.22 37.98 7.78
C LYS A 341 -7.10 37.75 6.78
N LEU A 342 -7.26 38.17 5.53
CA LEU A 342 -6.20 38.09 4.52
C LEU A 342 -4.99 38.94 4.91
N LYS A 343 -5.19 40.14 5.46
CA LYS A 343 -4.10 40.98 5.95
C LYS A 343 -3.36 40.32 7.10
N ASP A 344 -4.08 39.82 8.10
CA ASP A 344 -3.52 39.07 9.24
C ASP A 344 -2.74 37.83 8.77
N PHE A 345 -3.34 37.05 7.85
CA PHE A 345 -2.73 35.87 7.28
C PHE A 345 -1.43 36.19 6.53
N LYS A 346 -1.39 37.27 5.74
CA LYS A 346 -0.17 37.70 5.04
C LYS A 346 0.95 38.11 5.99
N ILE A 347 0.64 38.76 7.12
CA ILE A 347 1.63 39.13 8.14
C ILE A 347 2.24 37.87 8.77
N ARG A 348 1.39 36.90 9.13
CA ARG A 348 1.82 35.61 9.70
C ARG A 348 2.64 34.79 8.71
N LEU A 349 2.22 34.71 7.45
CA LEU A 349 2.99 34.06 6.38
C LEU A 349 4.37 34.71 6.19
N GLN A 350 4.44 36.04 6.23
CA GLN A 350 5.71 36.76 6.10
C GLN A 350 6.64 36.46 7.28
N TYR A 351 6.12 36.44 8.50
CA TYR A 351 6.90 36.09 9.69
C TYR A 351 7.37 34.63 9.63
N PHE A 352 6.48 33.70 9.29
CA PHE A 352 6.81 32.28 9.16
C PHE A 352 7.86 32.03 8.06
N ALA A 353 7.77 32.74 6.93
CA ALA A 353 8.76 32.69 5.86
C ALA A 353 10.17 33.17 6.31
N ARG A 354 10.26 34.13 7.23
CA ARG A 354 11.55 34.54 7.84
C ARG A 354 12.11 33.42 8.71
N GLY A 355 11.29 32.83 9.59
CA GLY A 355 11.69 31.69 10.42
C GLY A 355 12.15 30.48 9.61
N LEU A 356 11.48 30.20 8.49
CA LEU A 356 11.90 29.16 7.52
C LEU A 356 13.30 29.40 6.96
N GLN A 357 13.67 30.63 6.62
CA GLN A 357 15.00 30.94 6.08
C GLN A 357 16.11 30.68 7.10
N VAL A 358 15.88 31.05 8.36
CA VAL A 358 16.80 30.78 9.47
C VAL A 358 16.97 29.28 9.66
N TYR A 359 15.87 28.54 9.73
CA TYR A 359 15.89 27.09 9.94
C TYR A 359 16.56 26.33 8.77
N ILE A 360 16.28 26.71 7.52
CA ILE A 360 16.96 26.13 6.34
C ILE A 360 18.48 26.37 6.39
N ARG A 361 18.92 27.57 6.82
CA ARG A 361 20.35 27.88 6.96
C ARG A 361 20.99 26.98 8.01
N GLN A 362 20.35 26.79 9.16
CA GLN A 362 20.82 25.89 10.21
C GLN A 362 20.89 24.43 9.72
N LEU A 363 19.84 23.94 9.05
CA LEU A 363 19.81 22.58 8.48
C LEU A 363 20.93 22.36 7.46
N ARG A 364 21.16 23.30 6.55
CA ARG A 364 22.22 23.19 5.52
C ARG A 364 23.61 23.17 6.12
N LEU A 365 23.87 23.96 7.18
CA LEU A 365 25.14 23.92 7.89
C LEU A 365 25.34 22.57 8.59
N ALA A 366 24.29 22.01 9.20
CA ALA A 366 24.33 20.70 9.86
C ALA A 366 24.47 19.50 8.89
N LEU A 367 24.21 19.70 7.58
CA LEU A 367 24.33 18.68 6.53
C LEU A 367 25.71 18.65 5.85
N GLN A 368 26.58 19.64 6.08
CA GLN A 368 27.89 19.71 5.44
C GLN A 368 28.95 18.78 6.09
N GLY A 369 28.63 18.10 7.20
CA GLY A 369 29.60 17.33 7.99
C GLY A 369 29.33 15.83 8.18
N GLU A 370 28.13 15.31 7.88
CA GLU A 370 27.77 13.91 8.15
C GLU A 370 26.91 13.31 7.02
N THR A 371 27.03 11.99 6.83
CA THR A 371 26.15 11.17 5.97
C THR A 371 24.69 11.51 6.24
N GLU A 372 23.97 11.92 5.20
CA GLU A 372 22.56 12.37 5.19
C GLU A 372 21.67 11.66 6.22
N GLU A 373 21.44 12.28 7.38
CA GLU A 373 20.39 11.85 8.28
C GLU A 373 19.04 12.10 7.59
N LYS A 374 18.27 11.02 7.35
CA LYS A 374 16.97 11.05 6.66
C LYS A 374 16.03 12.13 7.20
N ILE A 375 16.08 12.41 8.51
CA ILE A 375 15.27 13.44 9.18
C ILE A 375 15.58 14.85 8.64
N LYS A 376 16.87 15.20 8.49
CA LYS A 376 17.30 16.52 7.98
C LYS A 376 16.87 16.73 6.53
N VAL A 377 16.90 15.66 5.71
CA VAL A 377 16.41 15.71 4.32
C VAL A 377 14.89 15.91 4.25
N VAL A 378 14.11 15.20 5.08
CA VAL A 378 12.66 15.38 5.17
C VAL A 378 12.32 16.80 5.62
N ALA A 379 13.02 17.33 6.63
CA ALA A 379 12.83 18.71 7.10
C ALA A 379 13.14 19.75 6.01
N LEU A 380 14.20 19.54 5.22
CA LEU A 380 14.49 20.40 4.07
C LEU A 380 13.40 20.33 2.98
N LYS A 381 12.80 19.16 2.73
CA LYS A 381 11.67 19.05 1.80
C LYS A 381 10.45 19.80 2.33
N ALA A 382 10.08 19.58 3.59
CA ALA A 382 8.93 20.24 4.22
C ALA A 382 9.05 21.77 4.16
N THR A 383 10.21 22.30 4.51
CA THR A 383 10.47 23.75 4.48
C THR A 383 10.42 24.33 3.07
N ASN A 384 10.96 23.63 2.06
CA ASN A 384 10.84 24.03 0.66
C ASN A 384 9.39 23.99 0.17
N ASN A 385 8.62 22.96 0.54
CA ASN A 385 7.21 22.84 0.19
C ASN A 385 6.42 24.03 0.74
N ILE A 386 6.64 24.40 2.01
CA ILE A 386 5.99 25.57 2.62
C ILE A 386 6.35 26.86 1.87
N ILE A 387 7.62 27.04 1.47
CA ILE A 387 8.03 28.22 0.68
C ILE A 387 7.27 28.30 -0.64
N VAL A 388 7.15 27.19 -1.36
CA VAL A 388 6.45 27.14 -2.65
C VAL A 388 4.98 27.51 -2.48
N LEU A 389 4.28 26.85 -1.54
CA LEU A 389 2.88 27.12 -1.25
C LEU A 389 2.63 28.54 -0.73
N THR A 390 3.57 29.07 0.05
CA THR A 390 3.49 30.46 0.56
C THR A 390 3.61 31.47 -0.59
N LYS A 391 4.50 31.24 -1.56
CA LYS A 391 4.63 32.11 -2.75
C LYS A 391 3.34 32.18 -3.53
N ASP A 392 2.71 31.04 -3.78
CA ASP A 392 1.40 30.92 -4.42
C ASP A 392 0.35 31.84 -3.75
N LEU A 393 0.26 31.79 -2.42
CA LEU A 393 -0.71 32.59 -1.66
C LEU A 393 -0.37 34.09 -1.56
N PHE A 394 0.86 34.49 -1.90
CA PHE A 394 1.25 35.91 -1.93
C PHE A 394 0.85 36.63 -3.22
N HIS A 395 0.54 35.90 -4.30
CA HIS A 395 0.03 36.48 -5.53
C HIS A 395 -1.25 37.30 -5.27
N ILE A 396 -1.52 38.28 -6.14
CA ILE A 396 -2.71 39.12 -6.10
C ILE A 396 -3.41 39.00 -7.47
N PRO A 397 -4.48 38.21 -7.60
CA PRO A 397 -5.09 37.34 -6.57
C PRO A 397 -4.21 36.12 -6.22
N PRO A 398 -4.45 35.42 -5.08
CA PRO A 398 -3.71 34.21 -4.71
C PRO A 398 -3.73 33.16 -5.83
N SER A 399 -2.58 32.51 -6.05
CA SER A 399 -2.42 31.41 -7.00
C SER A 399 -2.54 30.05 -6.29
N TYR A 400 -2.93 29.02 -7.05
CA TYR A 400 -3.04 27.63 -6.59
C TYR A 400 -2.43 26.64 -7.61
N GLU A 401 -1.46 27.10 -8.40
CA GLU A 401 -0.92 26.33 -9.54
C GLU A 401 0.25 25.42 -9.15
N SER A 402 0.98 25.76 -8.08
CA SER A 402 2.15 24.98 -7.69
C SER A 402 1.76 23.59 -7.20
N THR A 403 2.49 22.57 -7.66
CA THR A 403 2.37 21.19 -7.18
C THR A 403 3.62 20.82 -6.41
N VAL A 404 3.46 20.36 -5.17
CA VAL A 404 4.56 19.89 -4.32
C VAL A 404 4.39 18.42 -3.97
N THR A 405 5.50 17.68 -3.89
CA THR A 405 5.51 16.31 -3.34
C THR A 405 5.72 16.38 -1.84
N LEU A 406 4.79 15.80 -1.07
CA LEU A 406 4.83 15.77 0.40
C LEU A 406 6.17 15.25 0.92
N SER A 407 6.67 15.86 2.00
CA SER A 407 8.04 15.61 2.48
C SER A 407 8.32 14.14 2.86
N TRP A 408 7.31 13.41 3.32
CA TRP A 408 7.38 11.98 3.67
C TRP A 408 7.08 11.02 2.50
N LYS A 409 6.74 11.54 1.31
CA LYS A 409 6.48 10.72 0.13
C LYS A 409 7.71 10.63 -0.79
N PRO A 410 7.91 9.50 -1.50
CA PRO A 410 8.97 9.40 -2.49
C PRO A 410 8.71 10.36 -3.65
N VAL A 411 9.78 10.97 -4.18
CA VAL A 411 9.69 11.75 -5.41
C VAL A 411 9.48 10.76 -6.55
N GLN A 412 8.26 10.70 -7.08
CA GLN A 412 7.99 9.95 -8.30
C GLN A 412 8.80 10.60 -9.42
N LYS A 413 9.81 9.90 -9.95
CA LYS A 413 10.45 10.30 -11.20
C LYS A 413 9.38 10.15 -12.29
N VAL A 414 8.85 11.27 -12.77
CA VAL A 414 8.07 11.29 -13.99
C VAL A 414 9.02 10.89 -15.11
N GLU A 415 8.92 9.65 -15.59
CA GLU A 415 9.47 9.28 -16.89
C GLU A 415 8.73 10.12 -17.93
N ILE A 416 9.43 11.14 -18.44
CA ILE A 416 8.96 11.95 -19.56
C ILE A 416 8.71 11.01 -20.72
N GLY A 417 7.48 11.04 -21.24
CA GLY A 417 6.89 10.00 -22.05
C GLY A 417 7.72 9.52 -23.23
N GLN A 418 7.85 8.19 -23.33
CA GLN A 418 7.92 7.54 -24.62
C GLN A 418 6.60 7.80 -25.36
N LYS A 419 6.69 8.57 -26.45
CA LYS A 419 5.61 8.74 -27.42
C LYS A 419 5.08 7.36 -27.83
N ARG A 420 3.78 7.15 -27.65
CA ARG A 420 3.00 6.10 -28.31
C ARG A 420 3.30 6.13 -29.82
N ALA A 421 3.88 5.06 -30.33
CA ALA A 421 3.76 4.70 -31.74
C ALA A 421 2.58 3.75 -31.86
N SER A 422 1.64 4.14 -32.71
CA SER A 422 0.47 3.37 -33.14
C SER A 422 0.89 2.11 -33.88
N GLU A 423 0.41 0.94 -33.45
CA GLU A 423 0.48 -0.30 -34.24
C GLU A 423 -0.78 -0.42 -35.10
N TYR A 424 -0.57 -0.50 -36.42
CA TYR A 424 -1.46 -1.19 -37.33
C TYR A 424 -0.63 -1.98 -38.34
N THR A 425 -1.09 -3.21 -38.59
CA THR A 425 -0.83 -4.15 -39.69
C THR A 425 0.45 -5.01 -39.77
N THR A 426 0.27 -6.29 -39.41
CA THR A 426 0.26 -7.49 -40.28
C THR A 426 1.52 -7.91 -41.08
N SER A 427 2.08 -9.05 -40.64
CA SER A 427 2.63 -10.22 -41.37
C SER A 427 3.74 -10.08 -42.44
N GLY A 428 4.82 -10.86 -42.25
CA GLY A 428 5.62 -11.44 -43.34
C GLY A 428 7.14 -11.49 -43.10
N SER A 429 7.69 -12.65 -42.75
CA SER A 429 9.14 -12.95 -42.71
C SER A 429 9.65 -13.42 -44.10
N PRO A 430 10.95 -13.78 -44.28
CA PRO A 430 12.19 -12.97 -44.41
C PRO A 430 12.92 -13.29 -45.76
N PRO A 431 14.18 -12.87 -46.08
CA PRO A 431 15.40 -13.52 -45.52
C PRO A 431 16.73 -12.69 -45.46
N GLN A 432 17.63 -13.11 -44.54
CA GLN A 432 19.13 -13.25 -44.58
C GLN A 432 20.02 -12.10 -45.18
N LYS A 433 21.21 -11.71 -44.66
CA LYS A 433 22.33 -12.47 -44.05
C LYS A 433 23.47 -11.52 -43.58
N SER A 434 24.21 -11.94 -42.52
CA SER A 434 25.66 -11.72 -42.18
C SER A 434 26.22 -10.28 -42.04
N SER A 435 27.17 -9.92 -41.16
CA SER A 435 28.07 -10.65 -40.24
C SER A 435 28.84 -9.66 -39.32
N ALA A 436 29.24 -10.16 -38.14
CA ALA A 436 30.48 -9.89 -37.39
C ALA A 436 30.84 -8.46 -36.87
N GLY A 437 30.62 -8.27 -35.56
CA GLY A 437 31.64 -7.97 -34.52
C GLY A 437 32.53 -6.71 -34.62
N GLN A 438 32.46 -5.84 -33.59
CA GLN A 438 33.58 -5.52 -32.68
C GLN A 438 33.18 -4.48 -31.61
N LYS A 439 33.57 -4.75 -30.35
CA LYS A 439 33.59 -3.79 -29.23
C LYS A 439 34.88 -2.95 -29.32
N ARG A 440 34.79 -1.62 -29.25
CA ARG A 440 35.44 -0.76 -28.22
C ARG A 440 35.37 0.75 -28.51
N ASP A 441 34.98 1.45 -27.45
CA ASP A 441 35.50 2.71 -26.89
C ASP A 441 35.38 4.09 -27.57
N THR A 442 34.92 5.00 -26.69
CA THR A 442 35.28 6.41 -26.49
C THR A 442 34.98 7.45 -27.56
N ARG A 443 34.03 8.33 -27.19
CA ARG A 443 33.90 9.76 -27.53
C ARG A 443 34.86 10.26 -28.62
N GLN A 444 34.34 10.42 -29.84
CA GLN A 444 34.91 11.35 -30.81
C GLN A 444 33.86 12.40 -31.19
N ILE A 445 34.25 13.64 -30.92
CA ILE A 445 33.58 14.89 -31.24
C ILE A 445 33.54 15.01 -32.77
N TYR A 446 32.37 15.34 -33.30
CA TYR A 446 32.13 15.47 -34.74
C TYR A 446 32.80 16.73 -35.29
N ASN A 447 33.69 16.55 -36.28
CA ASN A 447 34.14 17.62 -37.18
C ASN A 447 33.57 17.34 -38.58
N PRO A 448 32.85 18.27 -39.21
CA PRO A 448 32.38 18.09 -40.58
C PRO A 448 33.54 18.17 -41.60
N PRO A 449 33.51 17.38 -42.69
CA PRO A 449 34.58 17.39 -43.70
C PRO A 449 34.58 18.66 -44.54
N SER A 450 35.75 19.29 -44.64
CA SER A 450 36.08 20.27 -45.67
C SER A 450 36.31 19.57 -47.01
N GLU A 451 35.54 19.93 -48.05
CA GLU A 451 36.05 20.35 -49.36
C GLU A 451 34.94 20.39 -50.42
N LYS A 452 35.15 21.31 -51.38
CA LYS A 452 34.56 21.42 -52.73
C LYS A 452 33.27 22.22 -52.87
N TYR A 453 33.38 23.55 -52.77
CA TYR A 453 33.00 24.43 -53.89
C TYR A 453 33.96 25.62 -53.98
N SER A 454 34.58 25.74 -55.14
CA SER A 454 35.48 26.82 -55.56
C SER A 454 34.66 27.87 -56.32
N SER A 455 34.87 29.15 -56.04
CA SER A 455 35.08 30.18 -57.08
C SER A 455 35.15 31.60 -56.51
N ASN A 456 36.35 32.17 -56.58
CA ASN A 456 36.73 33.52 -57.04
C ASN A 456 36.02 34.81 -56.56
N LEU A 457 36.88 35.84 -56.40
CA LEU A 457 36.68 37.28 -56.19
C LEU A 457 36.51 37.66 -54.70
N GLY A 458 37.33 38.51 -54.08
CA GLY A 458 38.44 39.37 -54.48
C GLY A 458 38.77 40.24 -53.26
N ASN A 459 40.06 40.57 -53.08
CA ASN A 459 40.57 41.47 -52.03
C ASN A 459 39.72 42.73 -51.82
N PHE A 460 39.49 43.15 -50.57
CA PHE A 460 40.10 44.36 -49.98
C PHE A 460 39.68 44.58 -48.50
N ASN A 461 40.49 45.40 -47.84
CA ASN A 461 40.79 45.48 -46.41
C ASN A 461 39.74 46.11 -45.47
N TYR A 462 39.96 45.79 -44.19
CA TYR A 462 39.65 46.55 -42.97
C TYR A 462 39.47 48.06 -43.15
N GLU A 463 38.40 48.63 -42.55
CA GLU A 463 38.56 49.77 -41.65
C GLU A 463 37.35 50.02 -40.73
N ARG A 464 37.65 50.83 -39.72
CA ARG A 464 37.03 51.06 -38.42
C ARG A 464 36.08 52.27 -38.47
N SER A 465 34.92 52.22 -37.79
CA SER A 465 34.17 53.36 -37.21
C SER A 465 32.85 52.81 -36.64
N LEU A 466 32.59 52.79 -35.33
CA LEU A 466 32.26 53.88 -34.40
C LEU A 466 31.30 54.94 -34.95
N GLN A 467 30.19 55.07 -34.18
CA GLN A 467 29.23 56.17 -34.05
C GLN A 467 28.00 56.23 -34.99
N GLY A 468 26.84 56.04 -34.36
CA GLY A 468 25.85 57.12 -34.33
C GLY A 468 24.49 56.82 -34.99
N LYS A 469 23.55 56.29 -34.22
CA LYS A 469 22.35 57.02 -33.73
C LYS A 469 21.56 56.17 -32.75
#